data_AF-A0A6B1YAK2-F1
#
_entry.id   AF-A0A6B1YAK2-F1
#
_cell.length_a   1.000
_cell.length_b   1.000
_cell.length_c   1.000
_cell.angle_alpha   90.00
_cell.angle_beta   90.00
_cell.angle_gamma   90.00
#
_symmetry.space_group_name_H-M   'P 1'
#
loop_
_entity.id
_entity.type
_entity.pdbx_description
1 polymer ?
#
loop_
_entity_poly.entity_id
_entity_poly.type
_entity_poly.pdbx_seq_one_letter_code
_entity_poly.pdbx_strand_id
1 'polypeptide(L)'
;MNNIKYTDDGKKVIVLGKLNAEQSIVQEVFVSEGQEIPSGENFVVKSLHDKPVESWKEKRLRELEQNYESERKRLEGEIDRMRQSLSAAKEKAKIQADAILRFVKGADESQIETLKRFMAGEITHVYIKGYSPEIVDWTDSTKQYDVDSWSGRIKYEGLKLISILGKSDGDLSYRLHQYRDGSGNWQEIYPACSYQDALAMAQKDCDELCAKYLADEYRGLDLDRWAGIEGIVIPPAALEKRDAERLAQRNKKIAELRDQLAKLEAAS
;
A
#
# COMPACT_ATOMS: atom_id res chain seq x y z
N MET A 1 -3.75 63.73 27.32
CA MET A 1 -3.50 62.93 26.11
C MET A 1 -2.24 63.49 25.47
N ASN A 2 -1.12 62.77 25.56
CA ASN A 2 0.18 63.28 25.10
C ASN A 2 0.21 63.35 23.58
N ASN A 3 0.39 64.56 23.04
CA ASN A 3 0.41 64.84 21.60
C ASN A 3 1.84 64.59 21.05
N ILE A 4 2.23 63.31 21.02
CA ILE A 4 3.57 62.86 20.57
C ILE A 4 3.64 62.93 19.04
N LYS A 5 4.73 63.50 18.52
CA LYS A 5 5.05 63.63 17.10
C LYS A 5 6.53 63.38 16.86
N TYR A 6 6.92 63.33 15.58
CA TYR A 6 8.30 63.19 15.15
C TYR A 6 8.70 64.36 14.25
N THR A 7 9.90 64.87 14.43
CA THR A 7 10.46 65.94 13.58
C THR A 7 11.12 65.35 12.32
N ASP A 8 11.48 66.21 11.36
CA ASP A 8 12.13 65.80 10.10
C ASP A 8 13.50 65.12 10.32
N ASP A 9 14.18 65.45 11.41
CA ASP A 9 15.44 64.84 11.86
C ASP A 9 15.24 63.57 12.71
N GLY A 10 14.00 63.09 12.85
CA GLY A 10 13.67 61.82 13.49
C GLY A 10 13.54 61.86 15.01
N LYS A 11 13.62 63.05 15.63
CA LYS A 11 13.46 63.19 17.09
C LYS A 11 12.02 62.98 17.51
N LYS A 12 11.84 62.33 18.65
CA LYS A 12 10.53 62.16 19.29
C LYS A 12 10.24 63.39 20.15
N VAL A 13 9.10 64.03 19.93
CA VAL A 13 8.74 65.29 20.60
C VAL A 13 7.30 65.29 21.10
N ILE A 14 7.01 66.10 22.13
CA ILE A 14 5.64 66.40 22.57
C ILE A 14 5.28 67.83 22.14
N VAL A 15 4.10 68.00 21.53
CA VAL A 15 3.60 69.31 21.12
C VAL A 15 3.01 70.06 22.32
N LEU A 16 3.63 71.17 22.68
CA LEU A 16 3.20 72.04 23.78
C LEU A 16 2.15 73.07 23.33
N GLY A 17 2.25 73.55 22.09
CA GLY A 17 1.31 74.53 21.54
C GLY A 17 1.71 75.03 20.15
N LYS A 18 0.81 75.79 19.52
CA LYS A 18 1.09 76.46 18.24
C LYS A 18 1.65 77.86 18.49
N LEU A 19 2.76 78.19 17.85
CA LEU A 19 3.32 79.54 17.88
C LEU A 19 2.60 80.43 16.85
N ASN A 20 2.33 79.90 15.66
CA ASN A 20 1.56 80.54 14.60
C ASN A 20 0.89 79.46 13.71
N ALA A 21 0.38 79.85 12.54
CA ALA A 21 -0.29 78.92 11.63
C ALA A 21 0.63 77.81 11.08
N GLU A 22 1.95 78.03 11.05
CA GLU A 22 2.94 77.14 10.40
C GLU A 22 3.95 76.51 11.39
N GLN A 23 4.03 76.99 12.63
CA GLN A 23 5.06 76.60 13.60
C GLN A 23 4.44 76.16 14.93
N SER A 24 4.98 75.08 15.48
CA SER A 24 4.61 74.55 16.78
C SER A 24 5.81 74.57 17.73
N ILE A 25 5.55 74.85 19.00
CA ILE A 25 6.52 74.71 20.07
C ILE A 25 6.43 73.27 20.58
N VAL A 26 7.56 72.58 20.58
CA VAL A 26 7.65 71.18 21.00
C VAL A 26 8.76 71.01 22.03
N GLN A 27 8.67 69.93 22.80
CA GLN A 27 9.68 69.52 23.76
C GLN A 27 10.25 68.16 23.36
N GLU A 28 11.58 68.01 23.35
CA GLU A 28 12.24 66.73 23.06
C GLU A 28 11.97 65.71 24.17
N VAL A 29 11.62 64.49 23.76
CA VAL A 29 11.43 63.34 24.63
C VAL A 29 12.68 62.47 24.56
N PHE A 30 13.38 62.37 25.68
CA PHE A 30 14.50 61.43 25.82
C PHE A 30 14.02 60.10 26.38
N VAL A 31 14.72 59.03 26.02
CA VAL A 31 14.50 57.70 26.59
C VAL A 31 15.68 57.39 27.51
N SER A 32 15.41 57.22 28.80
CA SER A 32 16.40 56.78 29.79
C SER A 32 15.85 55.57 30.53
N GLU A 33 16.61 54.48 30.58
CA GLU A 33 16.22 53.21 31.25
C GLU A 33 14.84 52.66 30.81
N GLY A 34 14.47 52.87 29.54
CA GLY A 34 13.18 52.43 28.98
C GLY A 34 11.99 53.31 29.35
N GLN A 35 12.19 54.39 30.11
CA GLN A 35 11.17 55.38 30.43
C GLN A 35 11.32 56.63 29.55
N GLU A 36 10.20 57.09 28.99
CA GLU A 36 10.13 58.30 28.15
C GLU A 36 9.93 59.53 29.03
N ILE A 37 10.91 60.44 29.02
CA ILE A 37 10.93 61.62 29.87
C ILE A 37 10.94 62.87 28.97
N PRO A 38 9.89 63.71 29.00
CA PRO A 38 9.88 65.00 28.32
C PRO A 38 10.71 66.01 29.12
N SER A 39 12.04 65.94 28.97
CA SER A 39 13.00 66.76 29.71
C SER A 39 13.95 67.53 28.81
N GLY A 40 13.78 67.45 27.50
CA GLY A 40 14.61 68.22 26.57
C GLY A 40 14.22 69.69 26.48
N GLU A 41 15.02 70.42 25.73
CA GLU A 41 14.79 71.83 25.46
C GLU A 41 13.50 72.03 24.64
N ASN A 42 12.86 73.17 24.85
CA ASN A 42 11.72 73.60 24.04
C ASN A 42 12.24 74.31 22.80
N PHE A 43 11.84 73.84 21.63
CA PHE A 43 12.22 74.45 20.37
C PHE A 43 11.04 74.50 19.38
N VAL A 44 11.20 75.30 18.33
CA VAL A 44 10.15 75.57 17.35
C VAL A 44 10.41 74.75 16.10
N VAL A 45 9.40 74.00 15.65
CA VAL A 45 9.46 73.20 14.42
C VAL A 45 8.27 73.50 13.52
N LYS A 46 8.52 73.42 12.21
CA LYS A 46 7.53 73.66 11.15
C LYS A 46 6.79 72.38 10.77
N SER A 47 7.52 71.29 10.65
CA SER A 47 7.00 69.99 10.20
C SER A 47 6.99 69.00 11.35
N LEU A 48 5.85 68.32 11.51
CA LEU A 48 5.67 67.27 12.49
C LEU A 48 4.96 66.10 11.83
N HIS A 49 5.45 64.90 12.11
CA HIS A 49 4.95 63.65 11.55
C HIS A 49 4.35 62.77 12.65
N ASP A 50 3.34 61.98 12.28
CA ASP A 50 2.68 61.04 13.19
C ASP A 50 3.52 59.80 13.47
N LYS A 51 4.50 59.52 12.60
CA LYS A 51 5.44 58.39 12.69
C LYS A 51 6.85 58.88 12.40
N PRO A 52 7.89 58.16 12.86
CA PRO A 52 9.27 58.47 12.49
C PRO A 52 9.41 58.58 10.97
N VAL A 53 10.13 59.61 10.51
CA VAL A 53 10.42 59.79 9.10
C VAL A 53 11.45 58.74 8.69
N GLU A 54 11.05 57.82 7.82
CA GLU A 54 11.93 56.82 7.25
C GLU A 54 12.56 57.35 5.96
N SER A 55 13.87 57.17 5.78
CA SER A 55 14.52 57.55 4.53
C SER A 55 14.10 56.63 3.38
N TRP A 56 14.00 57.16 2.16
CA TRP A 56 13.70 56.34 0.98
C TRP A 56 14.66 55.14 0.84
N LYS A 57 15.92 55.32 1.21
CA LYS A 57 16.95 54.27 1.19
C LYS A 57 16.66 53.14 2.16
N GLU A 58 16.25 53.43 3.40
CA GLU A 58 15.89 52.42 4.40
C GLU A 58 14.64 51.64 3.99
N LYS A 59 13.61 52.34 3.51
CA LYS A 59 12.41 51.70 2.98
C LYS A 59 12.76 50.76 1.81
N ARG A 60 13.57 51.24 0.87
CA ARG A 60 13.99 50.45 -0.30
C ARG A 60 14.85 49.24 0.07
N LEU A 61 15.71 49.38 1.08
CA LEU A 61 16.53 48.28 1.59
C LEU A 61 15.64 47.20 2.21
N ARG A 62 14.68 47.58 3.06
CA ARG A 62 13.72 46.64 3.67
C ARG A 62 12.92 45.87 2.61
N GLU A 63 12.43 46.56 1.58
CA GLU A 63 11.72 45.92 0.46
C GLU A 63 12.63 44.92 -0.28
N LEU A 64 13.89 45.28 -0.52
CA LEU A 64 14.85 44.42 -1.21
C LEU A 64 15.18 43.17 -0.40
N GLU A 65 15.41 43.31 0.91
CA GLU A 65 15.66 42.19 1.83
C GLU A 65 14.46 41.25 1.90
N GLN A 66 13.24 41.79 1.98
CA GLN A 66 12.02 40.98 1.99
C GLN A 66 11.86 40.20 0.68
N ASN A 67 12.10 40.84 -0.47
CA ASN A 67 12.05 40.19 -1.77
C ASN A 67 13.11 39.10 -1.88
N TYR A 68 14.34 39.38 -1.47
CA TYR A 68 15.44 38.41 -1.48
C TYR A 68 15.12 37.18 -0.62
N GLU A 69 14.62 37.39 0.60
CA GLU A 69 14.26 36.29 1.50
C GLU A 69 13.10 35.45 0.96
N SER A 70 12.13 36.10 0.29
CA SER A 70 11.00 35.40 -0.34
C SER A 70 11.45 34.53 -1.53
N GLU A 71 12.32 35.06 -2.39
CA GLU A 71 12.88 34.34 -3.54
C GLU A 71 13.78 33.20 -3.08
N ARG A 72 14.62 33.44 -2.06
CA ARG A 72 15.46 32.41 -1.47
C ARG A 72 14.62 31.24 -0.96
N LYS A 73 13.56 31.49 -0.18
CA LYS A 73 12.65 30.45 0.31
C LYS A 73 11.94 29.72 -0.82
N ARG A 74 11.53 30.43 -1.87
CA ARG A 74 10.91 29.83 -3.06
C ARG A 74 11.88 28.86 -3.74
N LEU A 75 13.10 29.29 -4.01
CA LEU A 75 14.13 28.48 -4.66
C LEU A 75 14.56 27.29 -3.80
N GLU A 76 14.74 27.47 -2.49
CA GLU A 76 15.01 26.38 -1.56
C GLU A 76 13.88 25.33 -1.59
N GLY A 77 12.62 25.77 -1.58
CA GLY A 77 11.46 24.89 -1.70
C GLY A 77 11.38 24.17 -3.05
N GLU A 78 11.75 24.81 -4.15
CA GLU A 78 11.83 24.18 -5.48
C GLU A 78 12.93 23.12 -5.55
N ILE A 79 14.12 23.42 -4.99
CA ILE A 79 15.24 22.47 -4.91
C ILE A 79 14.82 21.22 -4.12
N ASP A 80 14.15 21.40 -2.98
CA ASP A 80 13.72 20.27 -2.16
C ASP A 80 12.66 19.42 -2.87
N ARG A 81 11.71 20.04 -3.57
CA ARG A 81 10.74 19.32 -4.41
C ARG A 81 11.42 18.55 -5.53
N MET A 82 12.37 19.16 -6.22
CA MET A 82 13.13 18.50 -7.29
C MET A 82 13.95 17.32 -6.75
N ARG A 83 14.58 17.47 -5.58
CA ARG A 83 15.31 16.39 -4.90
C ARG A 83 14.39 15.24 -4.52
N GLN A 84 13.21 15.52 -3.97
CA GLN A 84 12.21 14.50 -3.63
C GLN A 84 11.73 13.77 -4.89
N SER A 85 11.41 14.51 -5.95
CA SER A 85 10.99 13.95 -7.24
C SER A 85 12.07 13.05 -7.86
N LEU A 86 13.32 13.52 -7.87
CA LEU A 86 14.46 12.75 -8.37
C LEU A 86 14.69 11.48 -7.56
N SER A 87 14.61 11.56 -6.23
CA SER A 87 14.72 10.41 -5.33
C SER A 87 13.63 9.37 -5.63
N ALA A 88 12.38 9.81 -5.73
CA ALA A 88 11.25 8.95 -6.06
C ALA A 88 11.39 8.34 -7.47
N ALA A 89 11.86 9.10 -8.45
CA ALA A 89 12.09 8.61 -9.81
C ALA A 89 13.19 7.54 -9.86
N LYS A 90 14.30 7.75 -9.13
CA LYS A 90 15.39 6.77 -9.01
C LYS A 90 14.92 5.48 -8.35
N GLU A 91 14.18 5.58 -7.26
CA GLU A 91 13.67 4.40 -6.55
C GLU A 91 12.68 3.62 -7.43
N LYS A 92 11.76 4.31 -8.12
CA LYS A 92 10.85 3.69 -9.10
C LYS A 92 11.61 2.98 -10.21
N ALA A 93 12.61 3.63 -10.81
CA ALA A 93 13.41 3.06 -11.88
C ALA A 93 14.19 1.83 -11.41
N LYS A 94 14.76 1.87 -10.20
CA LYS A 94 15.45 0.74 -9.58
C LYS A 94 14.49 -0.44 -9.36
N ILE A 95 13.32 -0.21 -8.75
CA ILE A 95 12.30 -1.24 -8.53
C ILE A 95 11.85 -1.85 -9.85
N GLN A 96 11.60 -1.03 -10.87
CA GLN A 96 11.22 -1.51 -12.20
C GLN A 96 12.32 -2.34 -12.86
N ALA A 97 13.57 -1.88 -12.81
CA ALA A 97 14.71 -2.61 -13.36
C ALA A 97 14.92 -3.95 -12.62
N ASP A 98 14.85 -3.95 -11.29
CA ASP A 98 14.97 -5.15 -10.47
C ASP A 98 13.83 -6.14 -10.77
N ALA A 99 12.59 -5.66 -10.92
CA ALA A 99 11.45 -6.49 -11.26
C ALA A 99 11.58 -7.10 -12.67
N ILE A 100 12.00 -6.31 -13.67
CA ILE A 100 12.24 -6.80 -15.03
C ILE A 100 13.38 -7.82 -15.04
N LEU A 101 14.49 -7.56 -14.34
CA LEU A 101 15.61 -8.50 -14.25
C LEU A 101 15.22 -9.79 -13.55
N ARG A 102 14.40 -9.72 -12.49
CA ARG A 102 13.85 -10.90 -11.83
C ARG A 102 12.92 -11.66 -12.75
N PHE A 103 12.05 -10.99 -13.49
CA PHE A 103 11.20 -11.61 -14.49
C PHE A 103 12.04 -12.31 -15.59
N VAL A 104 13.03 -11.64 -16.18
CA VAL A 104 13.90 -12.26 -17.20
C VAL A 104 14.68 -13.45 -16.65
N LYS A 105 15.05 -13.45 -15.36
CA LYS A 105 15.77 -14.56 -14.72
C LYS A 105 14.85 -15.69 -14.24
N GLY A 106 13.62 -15.36 -13.83
CA GLY A 106 12.71 -16.26 -13.13
C GLY A 106 11.59 -16.81 -14.02
N ALA A 107 11.21 -16.08 -15.07
CA ALA A 107 10.27 -16.57 -16.07
C ALA A 107 10.96 -17.64 -16.91
N ASP A 108 10.60 -18.89 -16.64
CA ASP A 108 11.05 -20.02 -17.45
C ASP A 108 10.40 -19.94 -18.85
N GLU A 109 11.13 -20.39 -19.88
CA GLU A 109 10.64 -20.40 -21.27
C GLU A 109 9.33 -21.20 -21.38
N SER A 110 9.16 -22.22 -20.53
CA SER A 110 7.94 -23.01 -20.41
C SER A 110 6.70 -22.20 -20.02
N GLN A 111 6.85 -21.10 -19.28
CA GLN A 111 5.71 -20.28 -18.83
C GLN A 111 5.15 -19.42 -19.95
N ILE A 112 6.02 -18.86 -20.80
CA ILE A 112 5.60 -18.15 -22.02
C ILE A 112 5.06 -19.15 -23.04
N GLU A 113 5.67 -20.32 -23.13
CA GLU A 113 5.19 -21.40 -24.00
C GLU A 113 3.78 -21.86 -23.61
N THR A 114 3.48 -21.94 -22.31
CA THR A 114 2.14 -22.25 -21.81
C THR A 114 1.11 -21.23 -22.30
N LEU A 115 1.45 -19.94 -22.35
CA LEU A 115 0.57 -18.91 -22.91
C LEU A 115 0.33 -19.14 -24.40
N LYS A 116 1.38 -19.45 -25.18
CA LYS A 116 1.23 -19.75 -26.60
C LYS A 116 0.31 -20.95 -26.82
N ARG A 117 0.49 -22.02 -26.06
CA ARG A 117 -0.35 -23.23 -26.09
C ARG A 117 -1.80 -22.92 -25.75
N PHE A 118 -2.04 -22.04 -24.78
CA PHE A 118 -3.39 -21.56 -24.45
C PHE A 118 -4.04 -20.82 -25.62
N MET A 119 -3.30 -19.90 -26.25
CA MET A 119 -3.77 -19.15 -27.42
C MET A 119 -3.97 -20.02 -28.66
N ALA A 120 -3.17 -21.08 -28.79
CA ALA A 120 -3.28 -22.07 -29.87
C ALA A 120 -4.41 -23.10 -29.65
N GLY A 121 -5.02 -23.14 -28.46
CA GLY A 121 -6.05 -24.13 -28.11
C GLY A 121 -5.48 -25.53 -27.87
N GLU A 122 -4.20 -25.65 -27.54
CA GLU A 122 -3.51 -26.93 -27.30
C GLU A 122 -3.65 -27.44 -25.87
N ILE A 123 -4.23 -26.62 -24.97
CA ILE A 123 -4.49 -26.99 -23.59
C ILE A 123 -5.78 -27.82 -23.53
N THR A 124 -5.67 -29.07 -23.12
CA THR A 124 -6.78 -30.03 -23.00
C THR A 124 -7.12 -30.33 -21.56
N HIS A 125 -6.19 -30.14 -20.62
CA HIS A 125 -6.37 -30.45 -19.21
C HIS A 125 -5.84 -29.32 -18.36
N VAL A 126 -6.48 -29.12 -17.20
CA VAL A 126 -6.04 -28.13 -16.22
C VAL A 126 -6.00 -28.77 -14.85
N TYR A 127 -4.84 -28.73 -14.20
CA TYR A 127 -4.73 -29.04 -12.79
C TYR A 127 -5.07 -27.78 -11.97
N ILE A 128 -6.09 -27.88 -11.12
CA ILE A 128 -6.53 -26.79 -10.24
C ILE A 128 -5.93 -27.04 -8.87
N LYS A 129 -5.08 -26.12 -8.42
CA LYS A 129 -4.43 -26.17 -7.12
C LYS A 129 -5.29 -25.47 -6.07
N GLY A 130 -5.28 -26.02 -4.86
CA GLY A 130 -5.92 -25.39 -3.70
C GLY A 130 -6.43 -26.41 -2.69
N TYR A 131 -7.45 -26.02 -1.94
CA TYR A 131 -8.01 -26.83 -0.86
C TYR A 131 -8.75 -28.09 -1.36
N SER A 132 -9.24 -28.08 -2.60
CA SER A 132 -9.84 -29.24 -3.27
C SER A 132 -9.15 -29.42 -4.61
N PRO A 133 -7.96 -30.06 -4.62
CA PRO A 133 -7.21 -30.25 -5.84
C PRO A 133 -8.01 -31.14 -6.80
N GLU A 134 -8.04 -30.78 -8.08
CA GLU A 134 -8.73 -31.55 -9.11
C GLU A 134 -8.03 -31.38 -10.47
N ILE A 135 -8.12 -32.40 -11.32
CA ILE A 135 -7.75 -32.30 -12.74
C ILE A 135 -9.03 -32.24 -13.54
N VAL A 136 -9.14 -31.22 -14.38
CA VAL A 136 -10.33 -30.96 -15.18
C VAL A 136 -9.99 -31.12 -16.66
N ASP A 137 -10.83 -31.86 -17.39
CA ASP A 137 -10.84 -31.81 -18.85
C ASP A 137 -11.26 -30.41 -19.28
N TRP A 138 -10.34 -29.66 -19.84
CA TRP A 138 -10.57 -28.26 -20.20
C TRP A 138 -11.54 -28.13 -21.36
N THR A 139 -11.55 -29.08 -22.30
CA THR A 139 -12.37 -29.03 -23.50
C THR A 139 -13.83 -29.38 -23.22
N ASP A 140 -14.08 -30.40 -22.39
CA ASP A 140 -15.42 -30.96 -22.18
C ASP A 140 -16.07 -30.54 -20.85
N SER A 141 -15.33 -29.87 -19.96
CA SER A 141 -15.87 -29.44 -18.67
C SER A 141 -16.71 -28.17 -18.73
N THR A 142 -17.71 -28.10 -17.85
CA THR A 142 -18.46 -26.85 -17.59
C THR A 142 -17.69 -25.89 -16.68
N LYS A 143 -16.60 -26.32 -16.04
CA LYS A 143 -15.84 -25.53 -15.04
C LYS A 143 -15.22 -24.27 -15.62
N GLN A 144 -14.92 -24.25 -16.92
CA GLN A 144 -14.43 -23.09 -17.66
C GLN A 144 -15.51 -22.02 -17.91
N TYR A 145 -16.78 -22.36 -17.70
CA TYR A 145 -17.89 -21.44 -17.87
C TYR A 145 -18.40 -20.91 -16.54
N ASP A 146 -18.87 -19.68 -16.58
CA ASP A 146 -19.74 -19.10 -15.57
C ASP A 146 -21.15 -19.65 -15.78
N VAL A 147 -21.66 -20.37 -14.79
CA VAL A 147 -22.91 -21.14 -14.89
C VAL A 147 -23.86 -20.68 -13.81
N ASP A 148 -24.98 -20.08 -14.23
CA ASP A 148 -26.13 -19.89 -13.37
C ASP A 148 -26.98 -21.16 -13.38
N SER A 149 -27.24 -21.71 -12.20
CA SER A 149 -27.99 -22.95 -12.03
C SER A 149 -29.13 -22.74 -11.04
N TRP A 150 -30.11 -21.94 -11.45
CA TRP A 150 -31.35 -21.78 -10.69
C TRP A 150 -32.38 -22.83 -11.11
N SER A 151 -32.99 -23.50 -10.12
CA SER A 151 -34.11 -24.45 -10.28
C SER A 151 -33.91 -25.56 -11.33
N GLY A 152 -32.69 -26.09 -11.44
CA GLY A 152 -32.37 -27.19 -12.35
C GLY A 152 -32.22 -26.78 -13.83
N ARG A 153 -32.29 -25.49 -14.14
CA ARG A 153 -31.95 -24.95 -15.46
C ARG A 153 -30.50 -24.47 -15.41
N ILE A 154 -29.67 -25.01 -16.29
CA ILE A 154 -28.28 -24.60 -16.46
C ILE A 154 -28.24 -23.54 -17.55
N LYS A 155 -27.76 -22.34 -17.20
CA LYS A 155 -27.52 -21.26 -18.15
C LYS A 155 -26.04 -20.90 -18.12
N TYR A 156 -25.40 -20.99 -19.28
CA TYR A 156 -24.02 -20.55 -19.48
C TYR A 156 -24.01 -19.04 -19.70
N GLU A 157 -23.37 -18.29 -18.82
CA GLU A 157 -23.29 -16.83 -18.89
C GLU A 157 -22.03 -16.35 -19.63
N GLY A 158 -21.02 -17.21 -19.76
CA GLY A 158 -19.80 -16.92 -20.52
C GLY A 158 -18.62 -17.77 -20.05
N LEU A 159 -17.47 -17.61 -20.70
CA LEU A 159 -16.22 -18.20 -20.23
C LEU A 159 -15.69 -17.40 -19.04
N LYS A 160 -15.17 -18.11 -18.03
CA LYS A 160 -14.45 -17.51 -16.91
C LYS A 160 -13.14 -16.90 -17.39
N LEU A 161 -12.72 -15.86 -16.69
CA LEU A 161 -11.47 -15.19 -17.00
C LEU A 161 -10.28 -16.07 -16.57
N ILE A 162 -9.27 -16.18 -17.43
CA ILE A 162 -7.94 -16.68 -17.08
C ILE A 162 -6.99 -15.50 -17.04
N SER A 163 -6.27 -15.36 -15.94
CA SER A 163 -5.29 -14.29 -15.73
C SER A 163 -3.89 -14.84 -15.53
N ILE A 164 -2.92 -14.16 -16.13
CA ILE A 164 -1.50 -14.35 -15.85
C ILE A 164 -1.07 -13.24 -14.90
N LEU A 165 -0.59 -13.61 -13.73
CA LEU A 165 -0.04 -12.65 -12.77
C LEU A 165 1.44 -12.89 -12.56
N GLY A 166 2.24 -11.83 -12.72
CA GLY A 166 3.63 -11.82 -12.30
C GLY A 166 3.75 -11.64 -10.79
N LYS A 167 4.55 -12.50 -10.16
CA LYS A 167 4.95 -12.40 -8.76
C LYS A 167 6.20 -11.52 -8.64
N SER A 168 6.44 -10.98 -7.44
CA SER A 168 7.57 -10.08 -7.17
C SER A 168 8.96 -10.74 -7.23
N ASP A 169 8.99 -12.06 -7.25
CA ASP A 169 10.17 -12.90 -7.47
C ASP A 169 10.45 -13.17 -8.97
N GLY A 170 9.53 -12.77 -9.86
CA GLY A 170 9.66 -12.92 -11.32
C GLY A 170 8.88 -14.10 -11.90
N ASP A 171 8.24 -14.93 -11.06
CA ASP A 171 7.46 -16.09 -11.48
C ASP A 171 6.08 -15.71 -12.04
N LEU A 172 5.55 -16.49 -12.99
CA LEU A 172 4.19 -16.33 -13.51
C LEU A 172 3.23 -17.34 -12.87
N SER A 173 2.06 -16.87 -12.44
CA SER A 173 0.95 -17.72 -12.00
C SER A 173 -0.25 -17.56 -12.91
N TYR A 174 -0.82 -18.69 -13.32
CA TYR A 174 -2.08 -18.74 -14.04
C TYR A 174 -3.22 -18.90 -13.04
N ARG A 175 -4.28 -18.11 -13.21
CA ARG A 175 -5.43 -18.14 -12.32
C ARG A 175 -6.74 -18.22 -13.09
N LEU A 176 -7.64 -19.06 -12.61
CA LEU A 176 -9.02 -19.14 -13.06
C LEU A 176 -9.91 -18.37 -12.09
N HIS A 177 -10.65 -17.39 -12.61
CA HIS A 177 -11.59 -16.60 -11.80
C HIS A 177 -12.90 -17.34 -11.56
N GLN A 178 -13.55 -17.04 -10.44
CA GLN A 178 -14.84 -17.61 -10.09
C GLN A 178 -15.96 -17.18 -11.06
N TYR A 179 -15.93 -15.92 -11.51
CA TYR A 179 -16.92 -15.35 -12.42
C TYR A 179 -16.25 -14.82 -13.69
N ARG A 180 -17.05 -14.66 -14.75
CA ARG A 180 -16.58 -14.16 -16.07
C ARG A 180 -16.01 -12.74 -16.04
N ASP A 181 -16.47 -11.92 -15.10
CA ASP A 181 -16.07 -10.53 -14.96
C ASP A 181 -14.81 -10.35 -14.08
N GLY A 182 -14.24 -11.45 -13.59
CA GLY A 182 -13.08 -11.43 -12.70
C GLY A 182 -13.41 -11.06 -11.25
N SER A 183 -14.69 -10.96 -10.89
CA SER A 183 -15.11 -10.81 -9.50
C SER A 183 -15.04 -12.14 -8.73
N GLY A 184 -15.22 -12.06 -7.41
CA GLY A 184 -15.20 -13.24 -6.53
C GLY A 184 -13.78 -13.68 -6.18
N ASN A 185 -13.62 -14.99 -5.96
CA ASN A 185 -12.31 -15.58 -5.68
C ASN A 185 -11.64 -16.09 -6.96
N TRP A 186 -10.39 -16.52 -6.84
CA TRP A 186 -9.63 -17.15 -7.91
C TRP A 186 -9.00 -18.45 -7.42
N GLN A 187 -8.72 -19.34 -8.35
CA GLN A 187 -7.96 -20.57 -8.11
C GLN A 187 -6.69 -20.54 -8.96
N GLU A 188 -5.57 -20.99 -8.39
CA GLU A 188 -4.34 -21.17 -9.17
C GLU A 188 -4.49 -22.43 -10.03
N ILE A 189 -4.11 -22.31 -11.31
CA ILE A 189 -4.26 -23.37 -12.29
C ILE A 189 -2.93 -23.67 -12.98
N TYR A 190 -2.78 -24.91 -13.39
CA TYR A 190 -1.61 -25.43 -14.10
C TYR A 190 -2.09 -26.06 -15.41
N PRO A 191 -2.01 -25.32 -16.53
CA PRO A 191 -2.46 -25.79 -17.83
C PRO A 191 -1.57 -26.92 -18.38
N ALA A 192 -2.19 -27.90 -19.04
CA ALA A 192 -1.53 -29.08 -19.58
C ALA A 192 -2.11 -29.48 -20.95
N CYS A 193 -1.26 -30.08 -21.79
CA CYS A 193 -1.67 -30.60 -23.09
C CYS A 193 -2.22 -32.03 -23.02
N SER A 194 -2.10 -32.69 -21.86
CA SER A 194 -2.61 -34.03 -21.62
C SER A 194 -2.95 -34.24 -20.14
N TYR A 195 -3.76 -35.27 -19.87
CA TYR A 195 -4.05 -35.70 -18.49
C TYR A 195 -2.78 -36.11 -17.75
N GLN A 196 -1.87 -36.81 -18.41
CA GLN A 196 -0.64 -37.32 -17.79
C GLN A 196 0.29 -36.17 -17.36
N ASP A 197 0.36 -35.10 -18.16
CA ASP A 197 1.12 -33.90 -17.80
C ASP A 197 0.49 -33.19 -16.58
N ALA A 198 -0.83 -33.05 -16.57
CA ALA A 198 -1.56 -32.50 -15.42
C ALA A 198 -1.37 -33.37 -14.17
N LEU A 199 -1.38 -34.69 -14.32
CA LEU A 199 -1.16 -35.66 -13.25
C LEU A 199 0.25 -35.54 -12.68
N ALA A 200 1.28 -35.39 -13.52
CA ALA A 200 2.65 -35.19 -13.06
C ALA A 200 2.78 -33.90 -12.21
N MET A 201 2.10 -32.82 -12.61
CA MET A 201 2.06 -31.58 -11.84
C MET A 201 1.32 -31.75 -10.51
N ALA A 202 0.16 -32.41 -10.52
CA ALA A 202 -0.60 -32.72 -9.31
C ALA A 202 0.16 -33.63 -8.35
N GLN A 203 0.85 -34.65 -8.88
CA GLN A 203 1.66 -35.59 -8.10
C GLN A 203 2.79 -34.87 -7.38
N LYS A 204 3.50 -33.97 -8.07
CA LYS A 204 4.56 -33.16 -7.45
C LYS A 204 4.02 -32.33 -6.28
N ASP A 205 2.87 -31.67 -6.43
CA ASP A 205 2.26 -30.88 -5.36
C ASP A 205 1.80 -31.77 -4.18
N CYS A 206 1.24 -32.95 -4.50
CA CYS A 206 0.85 -33.96 -3.50
C CYS A 206 2.07 -34.42 -2.69
N ASP A 207 3.18 -34.74 -3.34
CA ASP A 207 4.41 -35.21 -2.70
C ASP A 207 5.01 -34.12 -1.80
N GLU A 208 5.07 -32.87 -2.27
CA GLU A 208 5.55 -31.73 -1.50
C GLU A 208 4.71 -31.49 -0.23
N LEU A 209 3.38 -31.57 -0.36
CA LEU A 209 2.47 -31.40 0.78
C LEU A 209 2.51 -32.59 1.74
N CYS A 210 2.63 -33.81 1.24
CA CYS A 210 2.82 -35.00 2.07
C CYS A 210 4.13 -34.93 2.85
N ALA A 211 5.22 -34.47 2.23
CA ALA A 211 6.50 -34.27 2.91
C ALA A 211 6.38 -33.26 4.07
N LYS A 212 5.73 -32.10 3.83
CA LYS A 212 5.47 -31.10 4.86
C LYS A 212 4.54 -31.61 5.97
N TYR A 213 3.54 -32.40 5.61
CA TYR A 213 2.64 -33.03 6.57
C TYR A 213 3.40 -34.03 7.46
N LEU A 214 4.26 -34.86 6.88
CA LEU A 214 5.12 -35.77 7.63
C LEU A 214 6.08 -35.04 8.58
N ALA A 215 6.64 -33.91 8.13
CA ALA A 215 7.54 -33.06 8.92
C ALA A 215 6.84 -32.18 9.99
N ASP A 216 5.52 -32.29 10.16
CA ASP A 216 4.71 -31.46 11.07
C ASP A 216 4.70 -29.95 10.74
N GLU A 217 5.16 -29.56 9.54
CA GLU A 217 5.15 -28.19 9.03
C GLU A 217 3.81 -27.77 8.43
N TYR A 218 2.98 -28.75 8.08
CA TYR A 218 1.66 -28.53 7.51
C TYR A 218 0.63 -29.40 8.23
N ARG A 219 -0.47 -28.80 8.69
CA ARG A 219 -1.56 -29.50 9.38
C ARG A 219 -2.83 -29.47 8.55
N GLY A 220 -3.63 -30.52 8.65
CA GLY A 220 -4.93 -30.58 7.99
C GLY A 220 -4.87 -30.93 6.51
N LEU A 221 -3.86 -31.71 6.08
CA LEU A 221 -3.81 -32.26 4.73
C LEU A 221 -4.96 -33.26 4.55
N ASP A 222 -5.87 -32.97 3.63
CA ASP A 222 -7.02 -33.83 3.32
C ASP A 222 -6.64 -34.86 2.25
N LEU A 223 -6.05 -35.98 2.70
CA LEU A 223 -5.62 -37.07 1.81
C LEU A 223 -6.79 -37.72 1.05
N ASP A 224 -8.02 -37.63 1.54
CA ASP A 224 -9.18 -38.24 0.87
C ASP A 224 -9.53 -37.46 -0.41
N ARG A 225 -9.31 -36.13 -0.43
CA ARG A 225 -9.47 -35.32 -1.65
C ARG A 225 -8.41 -35.63 -2.69
N TRP A 226 -7.16 -35.82 -2.27
CA TRP A 226 -6.08 -36.22 -3.17
C TRP A 226 -6.34 -37.59 -3.79
N ALA A 227 -6.87 -38.54 -3.01
CA ALA A 227 -7.27 -39.85 -3.50
C ALA A 227 -8.42 -39.81 -4.53
N GLY A 228 -9.16 -38.70 -4.61
CA GLY A 228 -10.19 -38.48 -5.62
C GLY A 228 -9.65 -38.18 -7.02
N ILE A 229 -8.36 -37.87 -7.15
CA ILE A 229 -7.71 -37.67 -8.45
C ILE A 229 -7.23 -39.03 -8.95
N GLU A 230 -7.75 -39.47 -10.10
CA GLU A 230 -7.37 -40.75 -10.70
C GLU A 230 -5.85 -40.79 -11.00
N GLY A 231 -5.18 -41.85 -10.57
CA GLY A 231 -3.74 -42.02 -10.79
C GLY A 231 -2.80 -41.30 -9.82
N ILE A 232 -3.30 -40.48 -8.89
CA ILE A 232 -2.48 -39.94 -7.79
C ILE A 232 -2.01 -41.08 -6.88
N VAL A 233 -0.73 -41.05 -6.52
CA VAL A 233 -0.14 -41.97 -5.56
C VAL A 233 0.21 -41.22 -4.28
N ILE A 234 -0.49 -41.55 -3.19
CA ILE A 234 -0.22 -40.96 -1.88
C ILE A 234 0.87 -41.77 -1.17
N PRO A 235 1.93 -41.15 -0.63
CA PRO A 235 2.96 -41.84 0.13
C PRO A 235 2.36 -42.65 1.31
N PRO A 236 2.71 -43.95 1.47
CA PRO A 236 2.17 -44.79 2.54
C PRO A 236 2.36 -44.21 3.95
N ALA A 237 3.53 -43.60 4.20
CA ALA A 237 3.81 -42.97 5.49
C ALA A 237 2.82 -41.84 5.83
N ALA A 238 2.34 -41.08 4.84
CA ALA A 238 1.36 -40.03 5.06
C ALA A 238 -0.01 -40.61 5.43
N LEU A 239 -0.40 -41.72 4.80
CA LEU A 239 -1.63 -42.46 5.13
C LEU A 239 -1.56 -43.04 6.56
N GLU A 240 -0.44 -43.67 6.91
CA GLU A 240 -0.22 -44.23 8.25
C GLU A 240 -0.30 -43.15 9.34
N LYS A 241 0.33 -42.00 9.11
CA LYS A 241 0.25 -40.85 10.02
C LYS A 241 -1.19 -40.36 10.19
N ARG A 242 -1.92 -40.18 9.09
CA ARG A 242 -3.34 -39.77 9.12
C ARG A 242 -4.19 -40.75 9.91
N ASP A 243 -3.98 -42.05 9.70
CA ASP A 243 -4.77 -43.08 10.37
C ASP A 243 -4.46 -43.15 11.86
N ALA A 244 -3.20 -42.97 12.26
CA ALA A 244 -2.81 -42.81 13.65
C ALA A 244 -3.45 -41.57 14.31
N GLU A 245 -3.46 -40.43 13.62
CA GLU A 245 -4.11 -39.20 14.09
C GLU A 245 -5.62 -39.36 14.25
N ARG A 246 -6.31 -39.97 13.26
CA ARG A 246 -7.74 -40.27 13.32
C ARG A 246 -8.07 -41.21 14.48
N LEU A 247 -7.25 -42.24 14.70
CA LEU A 247 -7.40 -43.16 15.83
C LEU A 247 -7.24 -42.44 17.17
N ALA A 248 -6.21 -41.59 17.31
CA ALA A 248 -5.99 -40.79 18.51
C ALA A 248 -7.16 -39.83 18.78
N GLN A 249 -7.68 -39.15 17.75
CA GLN A 249 -8.85 -38.28 17.86
C GLN A 249 -10.10 -39.06 18.27
N ARG A 250 -10.34 -40.24 17.68
CA ARG A 250 -11.47 -41.10 18.04
C ARG A 250 -11.39 -41.54 19.50
N ASN A 251 -10.21 -41.96 19.95
CA ASN A 251 -9.98 -42.39 21.32
C ASN A 251 -10.19 -41.23 22.31
N LYS A 252 -9.70 -40.03 21.98
CA LYS A 252 -9.96 -38.82 22.76
C LYS A 252 -11.46 -38.53 22.85
N LYS A 253 -12.18 -38.61 21.73
CA LYS A 253 -13.62 -38.36 21.71
C LYS A 253 -14.41 -39.38 22.54
N ILE A 254 -14.02 -40.66 22.49
CA ILE A 254 -14.60 -41.70 23.33
C ILE A 254 -14.38 -41.40 24.82
N ALA A 255 -13.19 -40.94 25.22
CA ALA A 255 -12.90 -40.56 26.59
C ALA A 255 -13.77 -39.37 27.04
N GLU A 256 -13.86 -38.31 26.22
CA GLU A 256 -14.73 -37.16 26.51
C GLU A 256 -16.20 -37.56 26.68
N LEU A 257 -16.70 -38.45 25.81
CA LEU A 257 -18.08 -38.93 25.89
C LEU A 257 -18.32 -39.77 27.16
N ARG A 258 -17.34 -40.57 27.58
CA ARG A 258 -17.42 -41.33 28.85
C ARG A 258 -17.49 -40.41 30.06
N ASP A 259 -16.66 -39.36 30.09
CA ASP A 259 -16.68 -38.37 31.17
C ASP A 259 -18.01 -37.60 31.22
N GLN A 260 -18.59 -37.28 30.04
CA GLN A 260 -19.91 -36.65 29.96
C GLN A 260 -21.03 -37.56 30.47
N LEU A 261 -20.99 -38.85 30.10
CA LEU A 261 -21.94 -39.86 30.57
C LEU A 261 -21.89 -39.99 32.10
N ALA A 262 -20.70 -40.12 32.68
CA ALA A 262 -20.53 -40.23 34.12
C ALA A 262 -21.06 -38.99 34.87
N LYS A 263 -20.89 -37.78 34.30
CA LYS A 263 -21.44 -36.55 34.89
C LYS A 263 -22.96 -36.47 34.82
N LEU A 264 -23.57 -36.97 33.74
CA LEU A 264 -25.03 -37.02 33.59
C LEU A 264 -25.64 -38.05 34.53
N GLU A 265 -25.01 -39.21 34.69
CA GLU A 265 -25.44 -40.25 35.63
C GLU A 265 -25.34 -39.78 37.08
N ALA A 266 -24.32 -39.00 37.43
CA ALA A 266 -24.17 -38.42 38.77
C ALA A 266 -25.15 -37.26 39.07
N ALA A 267 -25.83 -36.72 38.05
CA ALA A 267 -26.80 -35.64 38.17
C ALA A 267 -28.27 -36.13 38.12
N SER A 268 -28.49 -37.43 37.90
CA SER A 268 -29.80 -38.11 37.93
C SER A 268 -30.01 -38.85 39.25
#